data_AF-A0A401FQ07-F1
#
_entry.id   AF-A0A401FQ07-F1
#
_cell.length_a   1.000
_cell.length_b   1.000
_cell.length_c   1.000
_cell.angle_alpha   90.00
_cell.angle_beta   90.00
_cell.angle_gamma   90.00
#
_symmetry.space_group_name_H-M   'P 1'
#
loop_
_entity.id
_entity.type
_entity.pdbx_description
1 polymer ?
#
loop_
_entity_poly.entity_id
_entity_poly.type
_entity_poly.pdbx_seq_one_letter_code
_entity_poly.pdbx_strand_id
1 'polypeptide(L)'
;MSFVVARMTKLKADNLVGIGNHDQRRTTNHSNEDIDVSRSHLNYDLVAGRTDNFKTDIEAYINENKASKRAVRKDAVLVNEWILTSNKDFLSN
;
A
#
# COMPACT_ATOMS: atom_id res chain seq x y z
N MET A 1 12.21 25.45 -5.17
CA MET A 1 10.86 25.46 -4.58
C MET A 1 10.39 24.03 -4.48
N SER A 2 9.99 23.59 -3.29
CA SER A 2 9.48 22.23 -3.06
C SER A 2 7.96 22.20 -3.21
N PHE A 3 7.44 21.07 -3.69
CA PHE A 3 6.00 20.85 -3.88
C PHE A 3 5.55 19.61 -3.14
N VAL A 4 4.29 19.62 -2.71
CA VAL A 4 3.62 18.39 -2.28
C VAL A 4 3.39 17.50 -3.50
N VAL A 5 3.76 16.23 -3.38
CA VAL A 5 3.38 15.17 -4.32
C VAL A 5 2.34 14.31 -3.62
N ALA A 6 1.10 14.42 -4.09
CA ALA A 6 -0.02 13.59 -3.65
C ALA A 6 -0.70 13.03 -4.89
N ARG A 7 -0.51 11.73 -5.16
CA ARG A 7 -1.06 11.05 -6.34
C ARG A 7 -1.66 9.72 -5.93
N MET A 8 -2.85 9.43 -6.45
CA MET A 8 -3.48 8.14 -6.27
C MET A 8 -3.24 7.14 -7.41
N THR A 9 -3.36 5.86 -7.09
CA THR A 9 -3.49 4.73 -8.00
C THR A 9 -4.69 3.87 -7.57
N LYS A 10 -5.51 3.43 -8.53
CA LYS A 10 -6.66 2.54 -8.28
C LYS A 10 -6.16 1.10 -8.18
N LEU A 11 -6.42 0.44 -7.05
CA LEU A 11 -6.03 -0.95 -6.83
C LEU A 11 -7.23 -1.87 -6.77
N LYS A 12 -7.17 -2.96 -7.54
CA LYS A 12 -8.13 -4.08 -7.53
C LYS A 12 -7.56 -5.23 -6.70
N ALA A 13 -8.38 -6.27 -6.49
CA ALA A 13 -8.03 -7.42 -5.65
C ALA A 13 -6.73 -8.14 -6.04
N ASP A 14 -6.43 -8.20 -7.34
CA ASP A 14 -5.21 -8.81 -7.89
C ASP A 14 -3.94 -7.98 -7.62
N ASN A 15 -4.07 -6.67 -7.39
CA ASN A 15 -2.93 -5.81 -7.06
C ASN A 15 -2.52 -5.89 -5.58
N LEU A 16 -3.48 -6.17 -4.68
CA LEU A 16 -3.30 -6.01 -3.24
C LEU A 16 -2.24 -6.95 -2.62
N VAL A 17 -2.05 -8.15 -3.18
CA VAL A 17 -1.01 -9.07 -2.70
C VAL A 17 0.37 -8.56 -3.08
N GLY A 18 0.55 -8.10 -4.32
CA GLY A 18 1.82 -7.60 -4.82
C GLY A 18 2.26 -6.35 -4.06
N ILE A 19 1.36 -5.40 -3.86
CA ILE A 19 1.66 -4.14 -3.17
C ILE A 19 1.94 -4.37 -1.68
N GLY A 20 1.17 -5.22 -1.01
CA GLY A 20 1.43 -5.57 0.40
C GLY A 20 2.81 -6.20 0.59
N ASN A 21 3.18 -7.13 -0.30
CA ASN A 21 4.51 -7.73 -0.26
C ASN A 21 5.63 -6.72 -0.50
N HIS A 22 5.42 -5.76 -1.41
CA HIS A 22 6.39 -4.72 -1.72
C HIS A 22 6.56 -3.73 -0.56
N ASP A 23 5.45 -3.22 -0.01
CA ASP A 23 5.44 -2.19 1.03
C ASP A 23 5.96 -2.73 2.36
N GLN A 24 5.60 -3.98 2.69
CA GLN A 24 6.04 -4.66 3.91
C GLN A 24 7.39 -5.36 3.75
N ARG A 25 8.08 -5.19 2.61
CA ARG A 25 9.42 -5.74 2.32
C ARG A 25 9.54 -7.25 2.62
N ARG A 26 8.55 -8.02 2.19
CA ARG A 26 8.45 -9.47 2.48
C ARG A 26 9.38 -10.36 1.67
N THR A 27 9.93 -9.83 0.58
CA THR A 27 10.91 -10.54 -0.26
C THR A 27 12.30 -10.01 0.02
N THR A 28 13.31 -10.88 -0.01
CA THR A 28 14.72 -10.47 0.15
C THR A 28 15.32 -9.94 -1.15
N ASN A 29 14.86 -10.47 -2.29
CA ASN A 29 15.30 -10.03 -3.60
C ASN A 29 14.34 -8.97 -4.13
N HIS A 30 14.89 -7.83 -4.56
CA HIS A 30 14.13 -6.76 -5.20
C HIS A 30 14.73 -6.47 -6.57
N SER A 31 13.88 -6.39 -7.61
CA SER A 31 14.30 -5.96 -8.94
C SER A 31 14.57 -4.46 -9.03
N ASN A 32 14.06 -3.68 -8.06
CA ASN A 32 14.36 -2.26 -7.96
C ASN A 32 15.71 -2.07 -7.27
N GLU A 33 16.71 -1.65 -8.04
CA GLU A 33 18.08 -1.40 -7.60
C GLU A 33 18.19 -0.20 -6.63
N ASP A 34 17.17 0.65 -6.56
CA ASP A 34 17.13 1.81 -5.65
C ASP A 34 16.76 1.45 -4.20
N ILE A 35 16.35 0.20 -3.94
CA ILE A 35 16.03 -0.26 -2.58
C ILE A 35 17.30 -0.68 -1.85
N ASP A 36 17.70 0.12 -0.86
CA ASP A 36 18.71 -0.28 0.11
C ASP A 36 18.09 -1.14 1.22
N VAL A 37 18.22 -2.46 1.08
CA VAL A 37 17.66 -3.45 2.03
C VAL A 37 18.22 -3.27 3.44
N SER A 38 19.46 -2.76 3.58
CA SER A 38 20.06 -2.53 4.89
C SER A 38 19.28 -1.49 5.71
N ARG A 39 18.51 -0.62 5.02
CA ARG A 39 17.69 0.44 5.62
C ARG A 39 16.22 0.04 5.80
N SER A 40 15.78 -1.13 5.36
CA SER A 40 14.38 -1.56 5.45
C SER A 40 13.84 -1.58 6.88
N HIS A 41 14.70 -1.81 7.88
CA HIS A 41 14.34 -1.79 9.30
C HIS A 41 13.95 -0.39 9.82
N LEU A 42 14.23 0.68 9.06
CA LEU A 42 13.86 2.05 9.38
C LEU A 42 12.43 2.40 8.90
N ASN A 43 11.85 1.57 8.03
CA ASN A 43 10.48 1.76 7.56
C ASN A 43 9.50 1.48 8.70
N TYR A 44 8.35 2.16 8.68
CA TYR A 44 7.32 2.00 9.69
C TYR A 44 5.93 2.06 9.07
N ASP A 45 4.98 1.37 9.70
CA ASP A 45 3.56 1.46 9.37
C ASP A 45 2.87 2.37 10.40
N LEU A 46 2.08 3.34 9.91
CA LEU A 46 1.32 4.27 10.74
C LEU A 46 0.04 3.68 11.33
N VAL A 47 -0.50 2.60 10.77
CA VAL A 47 -1.73 1.97 11.25
C VAL A 47 -1.39 0.62 11.87
N ALA A 48 -1.67 0.50 13.16
CA ALA A 48 -1.49 -0.72 13.92
C ALA A 48 -2.69 -1.68 13.74
N GLY A 49 -2.48 -2.96 14.07
CA GLY A 49 -3.57 -3.95 14.23
C GLY A 49 -4.11 -4.56 12.95
N ARG A 50 -3.44 -4.37 11.81
CA ARG A 50 -3.73 -5.09 10.56
C ARG A 50 -3.04 -6.46 10.55
N THR A 51 -3.55 -7.39 9.76
CA THR A 51 -2.74 -8.57 9.42
C THR A 51 -1.63 -8.14 8.46
N ASP A 52 -0.65 -9.02 8.26
CA ASP A 52 0.35 -8.74 7.25
C ASP A 52 -0.22 -8.91 5.82
N ASN A 53 -1.53 -9.13 5.60
CA ASN A 53 -2.08 -9.33 4.24
C ASN A 53 -3.16 -8.31 3.91
N PHE A 54 -2.77 -7.29 3.11
CA PHE A 54 -3.68 -6.23 2.68
C PHE A 54 -4.95 -6.77 2.01
N LYS A 55 -4.83 -7.76 1.13
CA LYS A 55 -6.00 -8.33 0.45
C LYS A 55 -7.00 -8.89 1.46
N THR A 56 -6.52 -9.70 2.41
CA THR A 56 -7.35 -10.30 3.45
C THR A 56 -8.07 -9.23 4.27
N ASP A 57 -7.33 -8.23 4.77
CA ASP A 57 -7.90 -7.19 5.65
C ASP A 57 -8.94 -6.33 4.93
N ILE A 58 -8.63 -5.91 3.70
CA ILE A 58 -9.52 -5.04 2.90
C ILE A 58 -10.79 -5.80 2.50
N GLU A 59 -10.66 -7.04 2.02
CA GLU A 59 -11.82 -7.84 1.63
C GLU A 59 -12.69 -8.21 2.84
N ALA A 60 -12.09 -8.52 4.00
CA ALA A 60 -12.82 -8.77 5.24
C ALA A 60 -13.61 -7.52 5.67
N TYR A 61 -12.95 -6.37 5.77
CA TYR A 61 -13.59 -5.12 6.16
C TYR A 61 -14.77 -4.77 5.23
N ILE A 62 -14.59 -4.87 3.92
CA ILE A 62 -15.67 -4.58 2.95
C ILE A 62 -16.83 -5.57 3.12
N ASN A 63 -16.55 -6.87 3.28
CA ASN A 63 -17.59 -7.87 3.40
C ASN A 63 -18.38 -7.79 4.70
N GLU A 64 -17.73 -7.41 5.80
CA GLU A 64 -18.36 -7.20 7.11
C GLU A 64 -19.23 -5.93 7.15
N ASN A 65 -18.85 -4.88 6.41
CA ASN A 65 -19.46 -3.56 6.54
C ASN A 65 -20.36 -3.14 5.37
N LYS A 66 -20.35 -3.87 4.24
CA LYS A 66 -21.20 -3.51 3.08
C LYS A 66 -22.68 -3.69 3.42
N ALA A 67 -23.48 -2.67 3.11
CA ALA A 67 -24.94 -2.72 3.28
C ALA A 67 -25.62 -3.76 2.37
N SER A 68 -25.02 -4.05 1.20
CA SER A 68 -25.57 -4.99 0.24
C SER A 68 -25.14 -6.43 0.52
N LYS A 69 -26.07 -7.37 0.42
CA LYS A 69 -25.75 -8.81 0.45
C LYS A 69 -25.03 -9.30 -0.82
N ARG A 70 -25.04 -8.53 -1.91
CA ARG A 70 -24.38 -8.92 -3.17
C ARG A 70 -22.86 -9.00 -2.99
N ALA A 71 -22.23 -9.93 -3.69
CA ALA A 71 -20.77 -10.02 -3.73
C ALA A 71 -20.15 -8.75 -4.33
N VAL A 72 -18.95 -8.40 -3.88
CA VAL A 72 -18.14 -7.35 -4.49
C VAL A 72 -17.76 -7.79 -5.91
N ARG A 73 -17.87 -6.89 -6.89
CA ARG A 73 -17.52 -7.22 -8.27
C ARG A 73 -16.02 -7.49 -8.38
N LYS A 74 -15.64 -8.47 -9.19
CA LYS A 74 -14.23 -8.85 -9.40
C LYS A 74 -13.34 -7.71 -9.93
N ASP A 75 -13.93 -6.74 -10.60
CA ASP A 75 -13.26 -5.58 -11.19
C ASP A 75 -13.37 -4.31 -10.33
N ALA A 76 -13.92 -4.43 -9.12
CA ALA A 76 -14.03 -3.31 -8.19
C ALA A 76 -12.64 -2.79 -7.80
N VAL A 77 -12.52 -1.46 -7.79
CA VAL A 77 -11.42 -0.79 -7.11
C VAL A 77 -11.68 -0.93 -5.62
N LEU A 78 -10.82 -1.67 -4.92
CA LEU A 78 -10.97 -1.94 -3.50
C LEU A 78 -10.33 -0.83 -2.66
N VAL A 79 -9.22 -0.26 -3.14
CA VAL A 79 -8.48 0.83 -2.49
C VAL A 79 -7.97 1.82 -3.53
N ASN A 80 -7.90 3.09 -3.15
CA ASN A 80 -7.08 4.09 -3.85
C ASN A 80 -5.81 4.30 -3.01
N GLU A 81 -4.69 3.76 -3.46
CA GLU A 81 -3.39 3.99 -2.83
C GLU A 81 -2.93 5.40 -3.13
N TRP A 82 -2.45 6.13 -2.12
CA TRP A 82 -1.89 7.46 -2.28
C TRP A 82 -0.39 7.44 -1.97
N ILE A 83 0.41 7.92 -2.91
CA ILE A 83 1.81 8.30 -2.65
C ILE A 83 1.82 9.73 -2.16
N LEU A 84 2.32 9.91 -0.94
CA LEU A 84 2.51 11.21 -0.29
C LEU A 84 4.00 11.44 -0.08
N THR A 85 4.57 12.41 -0.79
CA THR A 85 6.01 12.71 -0.73
C THR A 85 6.31 14.15 -1.19
N SER A 86 7.59 14.51 -1.22
CA SER A 86 8.10 15.75 -1.81
C SER A 86 9.47 15.49 -2.46
N ASN A 87 10.15 16.55 -2.90
CA ASN A 87 11.52 16.42 -3.42
C ASN A 87 12.53 16.15 -2.30
N LYS A 88 13.73 15.70 -2.69
CA LYS A 88 14.82 15.39 -1.76
C LYS A 88 15.18 16.58 -0.87
N ASP A 89 15.22 17.79 -1.42
CA ASP A 89 15.58 19.00 -0.67
C ASP A 89 14.61 19.27 0.49
N PHE A 90 13.32 18.95 0.34
CA PHE A 90 12.34 19.09 1.42
C PHE A 90 12.57 18.06 2.53
N LEU A 91 12.87 16.80 2.16
CA LEU A 91 13.01 15.68 3.11
C LEU A 91 14.39 15.61 3.78
N SER A 92 15.36 16.42 3.32
CA SER A 92 16.72 16.45 3.88
C SER A 92 16.94 17.59 4.89
N ASN A 93 15.93 18.42 5.12
CA ASN A 93 15.91 19.44 6.19
C ASN A 93 15.21 18.89 7.43
#